data_AF-A0A662WT55-F1
#
_entry.id   AF-A0A662WT55-F1
#
_cell.length_a   1.000
_cell.length_b   1.000
_cell.length_c   1.000
_cell.angle_alpha   90.00
_cell.angle_beta   90.00
_cell.angle_gamma   90.00
#
_symmetry.space_group_name_H-M   'P 1'
#
loop_
_entity.id
_entity.type
_entity.pdbx_description
1 polymer ?
#
loop_
_entity_poly.entity_id
_entity_poly.type
_entity_poly.pdbx_seq_one_letter_code
_entity_poly.pdbx_strand_id
1 'polypeptide(L)'
;MVDLLLNRAKHEPENHAIVWRIRKFQGKLERMLDAEVEMMKDTKEKAWSRPPLQIEFQVPMFTSSGLHVRFLKVFEKSSYPTTKWVRYVTRAGQYQLRI
;
A
#
# COMPACT_ATOMS: atom_id res chain seq x y z
N MET A 1 -8.06 24.31 13.65
CA MET A 1 -6.86 23.68 14.24
C MET A 1 -6.78 22.26 13.70
N VAL A 2 -5.80 22.02 12.79
CA VAL A 2 -5.21 20.73 12.33
C VAL A 2 -6.22 19.69 11.77
N ASP A 3 -6.31 19.34 10.48
CA ASP A 3 -5.30 18.59 9.69
C ASP A 3 -5.76 18.42 8.21
N LEU A 4 -5.59 19.40 7.31
CA LEU A 4 -6.30 19.46 6.00
C LEU A 4 -5.49 19.11 4.73
N LEU A 5 -4.32 18.45 4.80
CA LEU A 5 -3.49 18.25 3.58
C LEU A 5 -2.93 16.84 3.30
N LEU A 6 -3.20 15.82 4.12
CA LEU A 6 -2.43 14.56 4.04
C LEU A 6 -3.07 13.38 3.29
N ASN A 7 -4.38 13.39 3.01
CA ASN A 7 -5.08 12.25 2.41
C ASN A 7 -6.00 12.72 1.27
N ARG A 8 -5.53 12.67 0.01
CA ARG A 8 -6.36 13.04 -1.14
C ARG A 8 -6.91 11.77 -1.80
N ALA A 9 -8.22 11.65 -1.83
CA ALA A 9 -8.90 10.78 -2.79
C ALA A 9 -9.13 11.56 -4.09
N LYS A 10 -8.95 10.91 -5.23
CA LYS A 10 -9.22 11.50 -6.55
C LYS A 10 -9.93 10.48 -7.42
N HIS A 11 -10.90 10.93 -8.20
CA HIS A 11 -11.44 10.13 -9.30
C HIS A 11 -10.42 10.12 -10.45
N GLU A 12 -10.05 8.92 -10.90
CA GLU A 12 -9.19 8.69 -12.06
C GLU A 12 -10.02 7.95 -13.13
N PRO A 13 -10.67 8.70 -14.07
CA PRO A 13 -11.59 8.13 -15.05
C PRO A 13 -10.94 7.09 -15.98
N GLU A 14 -9.67 7.29 -16.32
CA GLU A 14 -8.87 6.37 -17.16
C GLU A 14 -8.76 4.97 -16.55
N ASN A 15 -8.73 4.91 -15.21
CA ASN A 15 -8.67 3.67 -14.45
C ASN A 15 -10.06 3.20 -13.97
N HIS A 16 -11.13 3.95 -14.30
CA HIS A 16 -12.48 3.74 -13.78
C HIS A 16 -12.53 3.57 -12.26
N ALA A 17 -11.73 4.36 -11.52
CA ALA A 17 -11.49 4.15 -10.10
C ALA A 17 -11.41 5.46 -9.31
N ILE A 18 -11.77 5.38 -8.03
CA ILE A 18 -11.40 6.39 -7.03
C ILE A 18 -10.10 5.93 -6.37
N VAL A 19 -9.05 6.73 -6.50
CA VAL A 19 -7.73 6.42 -5.93
C VAL A 19 -7.52 7.25 -4.67
N TRP A 20 -7.43 6.56 -3.53
CA TRP A 20 -7.15 7.17 -2.24
C TRP A 20 -5.68 7.02 -1.87
N ARG A 21 -4.96 8.14 -1.78
CA ARG A 21 -3.53 8.14 -1.45
C ARG A 21 -3.30 8.68 -0.05
N ILE A 22 -2.76 7.82 0.82
CA ILE A 22 -2.31 8.17 2.18
C ILE A 22 -0.78 8.08 2.22
N ARG A 23 -0.12 9.21 2.46
CA ARG A 23 1.36 9.27 2.41
C ARG A 23 2.04 8.52 3.56
N LYS A 24 1.45 8.61 4.76
CA LYS A 24 1.96 7.99 5.99
C LYS A 24 0.78 7.40 6.75
N PHE A 25 0.77 6.09 6.89
CA PHE A 25 -0.22 5.35 7.66
C PHE A 25 0.48 4.70 8.85
N GLN A 26 0.28 5.23 10.06
CA GLN A 26 0.84 4.62 11.26
C GLN A 26 0.06 3.35 11.61
N GLY A 27 0.76 2.32 12.09
CA GLY A 27 0.11 1.10 12.54
C GLY A 27 -0.92 1.39 13.63
N LYS A 28 -1.96 0.54 13.71
CA LYS A 28 -3.11 0.68 14.64
C LYS A 28 -4.00 1.90 14.43
N LEU A 29 -3.77 2.70 13.38
CA LEU A 29 -4.73 3.73 12.99
C LEU A 29 -5.82 3.13 12.11
N GLU A 30 -7.00 3.74 12.21
CA GLU A 30 -8.12 3.51 11.32
C GLU A 30 -8.41 4.80 10.55
N ARG A 31 -8.77 4.66 9.28
CA ARG A 31 -9.14 5.76 8.40
C ARG A 31 -10.31 5.28 7.53
N MET A 32 -11.26 6.17 7.30
CA MET A 32 -12.46 5.91 6.51
C MET A 32 -12.50 6.87 5.32
N LEU A 33 -13.00 6.37 4.19
CA LEU A 33 -13.30 7.16 2.99
C LEU A 33 -14.76 6.88 2.64
N ASP A 34 -15.57 7.92 2.71
CA ASP A 34 -16.93 7.92 2.19
C ASP A 34 -16.93 8.60 0.83
N ALA A 35 -17.54 7.95 -0.16
CA ALA A 35 -17.63 8.46 -1.52
C ALA A 35 -19.01 8.18 -2.10
N GLU A 36 -19.60 9.20 -2.72
CA GLU A 36 -20.85 9.11 -3.46
C GLU A 36 -20.53 9.22 -4.95
N VAL A 37 -21.13 8.34 -5.75
CA VAL A 37 -20.91 8.29 -7.20
C VAL A 37 -22.24 8.54 -7.89
N GLU A 38 -22.33 9.68 -8.57
CA GLU A 38 -23.46 9.99 -9.43
C GLU A 38 -23.25 9.30 -10.78
N MET A 39 -24.18 8.39 -11.14
CA MET A 39 -24.13 7.66 -12.40
C MET A 39 -25.10 8.30 -13.39
N MET A 40 -24.67 8.47 -14.64
CA MET A 40 -25.58 8.83 -15.73
C MET A 40 -26.52 7.67 -16.03
N LYS A 41 -27.77 7.99 -16.40
CA LYS A 41 -28.76 6.98 -16.78
C LYS A 41 -28.33 6.30 -18.07
N ASP A 42 -28.04 5.01 -17.99
CA ASP A 42 -27.73 4.19 -19.16
C ASP A 42 -29.02 3.76 -19.87
N THR A 43 -28.96 3.59 -21.20
CA THR A 43 -30.12 3.14 -22.00
C THR A 43 -30.45 1.66 -21.78
N LYS A 44 -29.53 0.90 -21.15
CA LYS A 44 -29.69 -0.51 -20.79
C LYS A 44 -29.18 -0.74 -19.37
N GLU A 45 -29.96 -1.41 -18.54
CA GLU A 45 -29.50 -1.83 -17.22
C GLU A 45 -28.44 -2.92 -17.36
N LYS A 46 -27.17 -2.55 -17.14
CA LYS A 46 -26.07 -3.50 -17.05
C LYS A 46 -25.69 -3.67 -15.59
N ALA A 47 -25.71 -4.91 -15.10
CA ALA A 47 -25.22 -5.21 -13.76
C ALA A 47 -23.74 -4.81 -13.66
N TRP A 48 -23.41 -3.98 -12.66
CA TRP A 48 -22.03 -3.58 -12.41
C TRP A 48 -21.24 -4.75 -11.83
N SER A 49 -20.26 -5.25 -12.59
CA SER A 49 -19.30 -6.25 -12.10
C SER A 49 -18.31 -5.56 -11.16
N ARG A 50 -18.69 -5.41 -9.88
CA ARG A 50 -17.89 -4.76 -8.83
C ARG A 50 -16.46 -5.32 -8.81
N PRO A 51 -15.45 -4.60 -9.33
CA PRO A 51 -14.08 -5.10 -9.30
C PRO A 51 -13.58 -5.11 -7.85
N PRO A 52 -12.63 -5.99 -7.51
CA PRO A 52 -12.05 -5.99 -6.17
C PRO A 52 -11.32 -4.68 -5.89
N LEU A 53 -11.37 -4.24 -4.63
CA LEU A 53 -10.56 -3.14 -4.14
C LEU A 53 -9.10 -3.58 -4.12
N GLN A 54 -8.22 -2.79 -4.74
CA GLN A 54 -6.79 -3.03 -4.75
C GLN A 54 -6.09 -2.11 -3.75
N ILE A 55 -5.13 -2.65 -2.99
CA ILE A 55 -4.39 -1.88 -1.99
C ILE A 55 -2.89 -2.01 -2.24
N GLU A 56 -2.22 -0.87 -2.38
CA GLU A 56 -0.77 -0.79 -2.46
C GLU A 56 -0.21 -0.12 -1.20
N PHE A 57 0.82 -0.72 -0.61
CA PHE A 57 1.52 -0.14 0.54
C PHE A 57 2.96 -0.61 0.63
N GLN A 58 3.74 0.13 1.41
CA GLN A 58 5.08 -0.27 1.81
C GLN A 58 5.27 -0.03 3.32
N VAL A 59 5.69 -1.06 4.05
CA VAL A 59 6.03 -0.96 5.47
C VAL A 59 7.55 -1.09 5.64
N PRO A 60 8.26 0.01 5.95
CA PRO A 60 9.69 -0.03 6.20
C PRO A 60 10.00 -0.70 7.55
N MET A 61 11.16 -1.35 7.64
CA MET A 61 11.67 -1.98 8.86
C MET A 61 10.74 -3.04 9.47
N PHE A 62 9.89 -3.65 8.64
CA PHE A 62 8.94 -4.68 9.03
C PHE A 62 8.96 -5.88 8.07
N THR A 63 8.71 -7.07 8.61
CA THR A 63 8.66 -8.34 7.87
C THR A 63 7.38 -9.10 8.16
N SER A 64 6.48 -9.20 7.19
CA SER A 64 5.25 -9.99 7.35
C SER A 64 5.50 -11.49 7.49
N SER A 65 6.59 -12.01 6.92
CA SER A 65 6.93 -13.43 6.98
C SER A 65 7.63 -13.85 8.29
N GLY A 66 8.02 -12.88 9.14
CA GLY A 66 8.87 -13.14 10.30
C GLY A 66 10.34 -13.44 9.98
N LEU A 67 10.78 -13.25 8.72
CA LEU A 67 12.17 -13.43 8.32
C LEU A 67 13.11 -12.53 9.15
N HIS A 68 14.16 -13.13 9.71
CA HIS A 68 15.16 -12.41 10.48
C HIS A 68 16.57 -12.88 10.12
N VAL A 69 17.36 -12.00 9.52
CA VAL A 69 18.78 -12.23 9.20
C VAL A 69 19.59 -12.23 10.50
N ARG A 70 20.05 -13.41 10.91
CA ARG A 70 20.87 -13.57 12.13
C ARG A 70 22.35 -13.24 11.90
N PHE A 71 22.89 -13.64 10.75
CA PHE A 71 24.32 -13.51 10.46
C PHE A 71 24.54 -13.16 8.99
N LEU A 72 25.50 -12.28 8.74
CA LEU A 72 26.06 -12.00 7.41
C LEU A 72 27.58 -12.23 7.48
N LYS A 73 28.02 -13.47 7.28
CA LYS A 73 29.44 -13.83 7.34
C LYS A 73 30.16 -13.42 6.06
N VAL A 74 31.34 -12.82 6.19
CA VAL A 74 32.23 -12.47 5.07
C VAL A 74 33.57 -13.13 5.36
N PHE A 75 34.09 -13.87 4.38
CA PHE A 75 35.38 -14.54 4.45
C PHE A 75 36.31 -13.89 3.45
N GLU A 76 37.39 -13.27 3.94
CA GLU A 76 38.33 -12.51 3.14
C GLU A 76 39.75 -12.71 3.68
N LYS A 77 40.72 -12.94 2.80
CA LYS A 77 42.10 -13.29 3.16
C LYS A 77 42.84 -12.12 3.79
N SER A 78 42.49 -10.90 3.39
CA SER A 78 43.11 -9.67 3.87
C SER A 78 42.54 -9.13 5.19
N SER A 79 41.53 -9.80 5.77
CA SER A 79 40.93 -9.49 7.08
C SER A 79 40.55 -8.01 7.33
N TYR A 80 40.22 -7.25 6.28
CA TYR A 80 39.81 -5.86 6.45
C TYR A 80 38.44 -5.76 7.16
N PRO A 81 38.20 -4.69 7.94
CA PRO A 81 36.92 -4.52 8.63
C PRO A 81 35.78 -4.27 7.63
N THR A 82 34.72 -5.07 7.71
CA THR A 82 33.54 -4.95 6.84
C THR A 82 32.35 -4.36 7.61
N THR A 83 31.75 -3.28 7.09
CA THR A 83 30.44 -2.80 7.56
C THR A 83 29.31 -3.55 6.86
N LYS A 84 28.29 -3.97 7.61
CA LYS A 84 27.19 -4.81 7.11
C LYS A 84 25.87 -4.14 7.47
N TRP A 85 24.97 -4.01 6.50
CA TRP A 85 23.66 -3.38 6.70
C TRP A 85 22.55 -4.31 6.20
N VAL A 86 21.44 -4.32 6.93
CA VAL A 86 20.21 -5.01 6.55
C VAL A 86 19.06 -4.02 6.66
N ARG A 87 18.19 -3.99 5.66
CA ARG A 87 16.95 -3.23 5.69
C ARG A 87 15.80 -4.15 5.30
N TYR A 88 14.77 -4.18 6.13
CA TYR A 88 13.53 -4.88 5.82
C TYR A 88 12.52 -3.92 5.19
N VAL A 89 11.82 -4.40 4.18
CA VAL A 89 10.72 -3.68 3.54
C VAL A 89 9.66 -4.70 3.15
N THR A 90 8.45 -4.53 3.68
CA THR A 90 7.28 -5.27 3.21
C THR A 90 6.55 -4.42 2.19
N ARG A 91 6.16 -5.00 1.05
CA ARG A 91 5.32 -4.36 0.04
C ARG A 91 4.08 -5.20 -0.19
N ALA A 92 2.98 -4.56 -0.57
CA ALA A 92 1.82 -5.28 -1.07
C ALA A 92 2.20 -6.11 -2.31
N GLY A 93 1.76 -7.37 -2.36
CA GLY A 93 1.69 -8.15 -3.59
C GLY A 93 0.35 -7.91 -4.29
N GLN A 94 -0.32 -8.96 -4.73
CA GLN A 94 -1.73 -8.90 -5.15
C GLN A 94 -2.66 -8.80 -3.93
N TYR A 95 -2.70 -7.63 -3.28
CA TYR A 95 -3.58 -7.40 -2.14
C TYR A 95 -4.94 -6.87 -2.63
N GLN A 96 -5.94 -7.76 -2.66
CA GLN A 96 -7.27 -7.50 -3.19
C GLN A 96 -8.36 -7.86 -2.18
N LEU A 97 -9.39 -7.03 -2.09
CA LEU A 97 -10.58 -7.28 -1.26
C LEU A 97 -11.84 -7.26 -2.14
N ARG A 98 -12.69 -8.28 -2.00
CA ARG A 98 -14.01 -8.34 -2.65
C ARG A 98 -15.09 -7.93 -1.64
N ILE A 99 -16.03 -7.10 -2.09
CA ILE A 99 -17.19 -6.60 -1.34
C ILE A 99 -18.49 -6.96 -2.04
#